data_AF-A0A2W7QFH2-F1
#
_entry.id   AF-A0A2W7QFH2-F1
#
_cell.length_a   1.000
_cell.length_b   1.000
_cell.length_c   1.000
_cell.angle_alpha   90.00
_cell.angle_beta   90.00
_cell.angle_gamma   90.00
#
_symmetry.space_group_name_H-M   'P 1'
#
loop_
_entity.id
_entity.type
_entity.pdbx_description
1 polymer ?
#
loop_
_entity_poly.entity_id
_entity_poly.type
_entity_poly.pdbx_seq_one_letter_code
_entity_poly.pdbx_strand_id
1 'polypeptide(L)'
;MSRIDKIWTDLKDLTTDTQVLNYWENRQSRILENLKTVNSDFDMVTDIIHRLAKSLNDREKYSAVYYLYKAGYQPIENKLTKTDQLNEVKYELGRGLHHNRKYDHSKRLFNELANTDFDTSRIDGWWNQTAFESTRERIWFKTDVLPAIGRFAIMVAYILIAIKTEDFLISTTVFIVLFELYEIWWYQFRVSSYLKEFEGFTETADIKKNIKKKIMIELGISLLFYPIYFLKQEWLLPLVLIIAVSFQVFHYGLNFYYLPKLIGELNRKNTTRQQGV
;
A
#
# COMPACT_ATOMS: atom_id res chain seq x y z
N MET A 1 12.17 -0.02 -43.33
CA MET A 1 11.77 -0.78 -42.12
C MET A 1 12.32 -0.05 -40.91
N SER A 2 11.45 0.50 -40.07
CA SER A 2 11.81 1.26 -38.88
C SER A 2 12.46 0.33 -37.83
N ARG A 3 13.14 0.90 -36.84
CA ARG A 3 13.71 0.10 -35.73
C ARG A 3 12.62 -0.58 -34.90
N ILE A 4 11.44 0.04 -34.80
CA ILE A 4 10.26 -0.50 -34.14
C ILE A 4 9.65 -1.64 -34.97
N ASP A 5 9.56 -1.50 -36.29
CA ASP A 5 9.11 -2.57 -37.19
C ASP A 5 9.96 -3.83 -37.04
N LYS A 6 11.28 -3.65 -36.87
CA LYS A 6 12.19 -4.77 -36.64
C LYS A 6 11.93 -5.45 -35.31
N ILE A 7 11.70 -4.69 -34.23
CA ILE A 7 11.36 -5.27 -32.93
C ILE A 7 10.05 -6.05 -33.04
N TRP A 8 9.02 -5.47 -33.68
CA TRP A 8 7.74 -6.14 -33.84
C TRP A 8 7.82 -7.39 -34.71
N THR A 9 8.54 -7.32 -35.83
CA THR A 9 8.74 -8.47 -36.71
C THR A 9 9.45 -9.61 -35.98
N ASP A 10 10.49 -9.30 -35.21
CA ASP A 10 11.19 -10.31 -34.43
C ASP A 10 10.31 -10.89 -33.30
N LEU A 11 9.41 -10.09 -32.70
CA LEU A 11 8.55 -10.50 -31.57
C LEU A 11 7.30 -11.27 -31.98
N LYS A 12 6.64 -10.87 -33.07
CA LYS A 12 5.33 -11.42 -33.48
C LYS A 12 5.42 -12.91 -33.84
N ASP A 13 6.58 -13.34 -34.34
CA ASP A 13 6.84 -14.72 -34.77
C ASP A 13 7.24 -15.64 -33.59
N LEU A 14 7.46 -15.08 -32.39
CA LEU A 14 7.79 -15.86 -31.19
C LEU A 14 6.53 -16.45 -30.56
N THR A 15 6.38 -17.76 -30.64
CA THR A 15 5.16 -18.47 -30.21
C THR A 15 5.00 -18.69 -28.70
N THR A 16 6.10 -18.69 -27.94
CA THR A 16 6.10 -19.02 -26.49
C THR A 16 6.65 -17.90 -25.63
N ASP A 17 6.21 -17.85 -24.37
CA ASP A 17 6.72 -16.85 -23.41
C ASP A 17 8.21 -17.00 -23.11
N THR A 18 8.75 -18.21 -23.22
CA THR A 18 10.19 -18.45 -23.06
C THR A 18 10.98 -17.83 -24.21
N GLN A 19 10.47 -17.90 -25.45
CA GLN A 19 11.11 -17.24 -26.59
C GLN A 19 11.09 -15.72 -26.46
N VAL A 20 9.96 -15.14 -26.02
CA VAL A 20 9.83 -13.69 -25.79
C VAL A 20 10.77 -13.23 -24.66
N LEU A 21 10.86 -14.00 -23.57
CA LEU A 21 11.80 -13.71 -22.48
C LEU A 21 13.25 -13.76 -22.95
N ASN A 22 13.65 -14.81 -23.69
CA ASN A 22 15.01 -14.91 -24.23
C ASN A 22 15.32 -13.76 -25.19
N TYR A 23 14.34 -13.33 -25.99
CA TYR A 23 14.49 -12.18 -26.87
C TYR A 23 14.69 -10.88 -26.07
N TRP A 24 13.91 -10.69 -25.01
CA TRP A 24 14.07 -9.58 -24.08
C TRP A 24 15.45 -9.56 -23.42
N GLU A 25 15.88 -10.66 -22.80
CA GLU A 25 17.15 -10.73 -22.05
C GLU A 25 18.36 -10.41 -22.94
N ASN A 26 18.33 -10.86 -24.20
CA ASN A 26 19.42 -10.60 -25.15
C ASN A 26 19.40 -9.20 -25.77
N ARG A 27 18.28 -8.47 -25.69
CA ARG A 27 18.09 -7.21 -26.45
C ARG A 27 17.49 -6.07 -25.65
N GLN A 28 17.33 -6.23 -24.34
CA GLN A 28 16.65 -5.29 -23.43
C GLN A 28 17.07 -3.84 -23.67
N SER A 29 18.38 -3.55 -23.59
CA SER A 29 18.89 -2.17 -23.73
C SER A 29 18.52 -1.55 -25.06
N ARG A 30 18.58 -2.34 -26.15
CA ARG A 30 18.24 -1.88 -27.50
C ARG A 30 16.73 -1.69 -27.66
N ILE A 31 15.91 -2.58 -27.10
CA ILE A 31 14.45 -2.46 -27.12
C ILE A 31 14.04 -1.18 -26.40
N LEU A 32 14.51 -0.99 -25.16
CA LEU A 32 14.18 0.17 -24.34
C LEU A 32 14.59 1.49 -25.00
N GLU A 33 15.80 1.57 -25.56
CA GLU A 33 16.26 2.77 -26.24
C GLU A 33 15.42 3.11 -27.47
N ASN A 34 15.06 2.10 -28.27
CA ASN A 34 14.22 2.32 -29.45
C ASN A 34 12.79 2.73 -29.07
N LEU A 35 12.20 2.13 -28.02
CA LEU A 35 10.88 2.52 -27.52
C LEU A 35 10.88 3.98 -27.02
N LYS A 36 11.88 4.37 -26.24
CA LYS A 36 11.98 5.72 -25.67
C LYS A 36 12.11 6.82 -26.73
N THR A 37 12.83 6.54 -27.81
CA THR A 37 13.17 7.52 -28.87
C THR A 37 12.15 7.56 -30.01
N VAL A 38 11.07 6.77 -29.93
CA VAL A 38 10.08 6.67 -31.00
C VAL A 38 9.26 7.96 -31.13
N ASN A 39 9.02 8.37 -32.38
CA ASN A 39 8.24 9.55 -32.74
C ASN A 39 7.08 9.28 -33.71
N SER A 40 6.84 8.02 -34.07
CA SER A 40 5.76 7.54 -34.95
C SER A 40 5.34 6.11 -34.56
N ASP A 41 4.30 5.57 -35.19
CA ASP A 41 3.93 4.14 -35.06
C ASP A 41 3.56 3.69 -33.64
N PHE A 42 2.86 4.56 -32.89
CA PHE A 42 2.52 4.33 -31.49
C PHE A 42 1.62 3.12 -31.25
N ASP A 43 0.82 2.71 -32.23
CA ASP A 43 0.00 1.49 -32.13
C ASP A 43 0.89 0.24 -32.07
N MET A 44 1.91 0.16 -32.95
CA MET A 44 2.89 -0.93 -32.93
C MET A 44 3.73 -0.93 -31.64
N VAL A 45 4.07 0.26 -31.14
CA VAL A 45 4.76 0.40 -29.86
C VAL A 45 3.90 -0.15 -28.71
N THR A 46 2.60 0.12 -28.74
CA THR A 46 1.63 -0.40 -27.76
C THR A 46 1.62 -1.93 -27.80
N ASP A 47 1.58 -2.53 -28.99
CA ASP A 47 1.62 -3.99 -29.16
C ASP A 47 2.92 -4.62 -28.66
N ILE A 48 4.07 -3.99 -28.94
CA ILE A 48 5.37 -4.44 -28.44
C ILE A 48 5.38 -4.41 -26.91
N ILE A 49 4.95 -3.31 -26.29
CA ILE A 49 4.94 -3.19 -24.84
C ILE A 49 3.99 -4.22 -24.23
N HIS A 50 2.79 -4.40 -24.80
CA HIS A 50 1.83 -5.40 -24.32
C HIS A 50 2.43 -6.80 -24.35
N ARG A 51 2.98 -7.21 -25.51
CA ARG A 51 3.56 -8.55 -25.68
C ARG A 51 4.68 -8.82 -24.69
N LEU A 52 5.56 -7.85 -24.48
CA LEU A 52 6.66 -7.95 -23.52
C LEU A 52 6.14 -7.97 -22.08
N ALA A 53 5.26 -7.04 -21.70
CA ALA A 53 4.74 -6.92 -20.34
C ALA A 53 4.02 -8.20 -19.89
N LYS A 54 3.12 -8.72 -20.74
CA LYS A 54 2.40 -9.97 -20.49
C LYS A 54 3.36 -11.14 -20.29
N SER A 55 4.27 -11.35 -21.22
CA SER A 55 5.21 -12.48 -21.17
C SER A 55 6.16 -12.40 -19.97
N LEU A 56 6.63 -11.20 -19.64
CA LEU A 56 7.45 -10.97 -18.46
C LEU A 56 6.66 -11.24 -17.16
N ASN A 57 5.38 -10.87 -17.09
CA ASN A 57 4.51 -11.18 -15.95
C ASN A 57 4.26 -12.68 -15.80
N ASP A 58 3.94 -13.37 -16.89
CA ASP A 58 3.64 -14.80 -16.89
C ASP A 58 4.88 -15.65 -16.55
N ARG A 59 6.07 -15.07 -16.68
CA ARG A 59 7.36 -15.64 -16.24
C ARG A 59 7.87 -15.06 -14.91
N GLU A 60 7.03 -14.29 -14.21
CA GLU A 60 7.31 -13.67 -12.92
C GLU A 60 8.57 -12.78 -12.90
N LYS A 61 8.92 -12.19 -14.05
CA LYS A 61 10.06 -11.27 -14.21
C LYS A 61 9.66 -9.84 -13.89
N TYR A 62 9.11 -9.61 -12.70
CA TYR A 62 8.51 -8.32 -12.32
C TYR A 62 9.49 -7.15 -12.32
N SER A 63 10.78 -7.39 -12.03
CA SER A 63 11.80 -6.34 -12.15
C SER A 63 12.02 -5.90 -13.60
N ALA A 64 11.94 -6.82 -14.57
CA ALA A 64 11.99 -6.49 -15.99
C ALA A 64 10.77 -5.67 -16.43
N VAL A 65 9.58 -6.00 -15.91
CA VAL A 65 8.36 -5.19 -16.14
C VAL A 65 8.53 -3.76 -15.61
N TYR A 66 9.18 -3.58 -14.46
CA TYR A 66 9.49 -2.24 -13.97
C TYR A 66 10.43 -1.46 -14.90
N TYR A 67 11.46 -2.10 -15.46
CA TYR A 67 12.32 -1.45 -16.45
C TYR A 67 11.58 -1.11 -17.75
N LEU A 68 10.73 -2.02 -18.24
CA LEU A 68 9.85 -1.78 -19.39
C LEU A 68 8.92 -0.60 -19.12
N TYR A 69 8.29 -0.53 -17.95
CA TYR A 69 7.47 0.59 -17.53
C TYR A 69 8.27 1.89 -17.50
N LYS A 70 9.40 1.90 -16.78
CA LYS A 70 10.13 3.12 -16.46
C LYS A 70 10.84 3.73 -17.66
N ALA A 71 11.43 2.90 -18.51
CA ALA A 71 12.23 3.34 -19.65
C ALA A 71 11.49 3.22 -20.99
N GLY A 72 10.57 2.25 -21.12
CA GLY A 72 9.85 1.99 -22.39
C GLY A 72 8.50 2.67 -22.48
N TYR A 73 7.67 2.60 -21.43
CA TYR A 73 6.30 3.14 -21.44
C TYR A 73 6.23 4.59 -20.95
N GLN A 74 6.72 4.87 -19.73
CA GLN A 74 6.53 6.17 -19.06
C GLN A 74 7.00 7.39 -19.92
N PRO A 75 8.13 7.34 -20.65
CA PRO A 75 8.56 8.49 -21.45
C PRO A 75 7.67 8.84 -22.64
N ILE A 76 6.86 7.88 -23.10
CA ILE A 76 6.04 8.00 -24.32
C ILE A 76 4.55 7.91 -24.05
N GLU A 77 4.13 7.70 -22.79
CA GLU A 77 2.73 7.40 -22.42
C GLU A 77 1.73 8.44 -22.94
N ASN A 78 2.10 9.72 -22.96
CA ASN A 78 1.26 10.82 -23.44
C ASN A 78 1.12 10.86 -24.98
N LYS A 79 1.97 10.12 -25.70
CA LYS A 79 1.94 10.02 -27.17
C LYS A 79 1.17 8.79 -27.66
N LEU A 80 0.88 7.83 -26.77
CA LEU A 80 0.21 6.58 -27.15
C LEU A 80 -1.27 6.80 -27.44
N THR A 81 -1.76 6.16 -28.50
CA THR A 81 -3.17 6.21 -28.89
C THR A 81 -4.05 5.57 -27.82
N LYS A 82 -5.07 6.30 -27.35
CA LYS A 82 -6.05 5.76 -26.39
C LYS A 82 -6.89 4.68 -27.07
N THR A 83 -6.63 3.43 -26.74
CA THR A 83 -7.27 2.22 -27.30
C THR A 83 -7.47 1.17 -26.21
N ASP A 84 -8.32 0.18 -26.45
CA ASP A 84 -8.47 -0.97 -25.55
C ASP A 84 -7.15 -1.72 -25.35
N GLN A 85 -6.33 -1.77 -26.40
CA GLN A 85 -4.99 -2.36 -26.33
C GLN A 85 -4.06 -1.59 -25.38
N LEU A 86 -4.15 -0.25 -25.34
CA LEU A 86 -3.42 0.54 -24.35
C LEU A 86 -3.91 0.25 -22.93
N ASN A 87 -5.20 -0.05 -22.73
CA ASN A 87 -5.71 -0.47 -21.43
C ASN A 87 -5.11 -1.83 -21.03
N GLU A 88 -4.99 -2.78 -21.94
CA GLU A 88 -4.27 -4.05 -21.66
C GLU A 88 -2.80 -3.83 -21.29
N VAL A 89 -2.11 -2.89 -21.96
CA VAL A 89 -0.74 -2.48 -21.57
C VAL A 89 -0.71 -1.96 -20.13
N LYS A 90 -1.61 -1.04 -19.78
CA LYS A 90 -1.68 -0.47 -18.43
C LYS A 90 -2.00 -1.55 -17.39
N TYR A 91 -2.87 -2.51 -17.73
CA TYR A 91 -3.21 -3.64 -16.89
C TYR A 91 -1.97 -4.51 -16.60
N GLU A 92 -1.27 -4.97 -17.63
CA GLU A 92 -0.09 -5.82 -17.46
C GLU A 92 1.05 -5.08 -16.74
N LEU A 93 1.32 -3.83 -17.12
CA LEU A 93 2.33 -3.03 -16.40
C LEU A 93 1.92 -2.81 -14.94
N GLY A 94 0.65 -2.48 -14.67
CA GLY A 94 0.12 -2.29 -13.32
C GLY A 94 0.25 -3.53 -12.44
N ARG A 95 -0.10 -4.71 -12.99
CA ARG A 95 0.07 -6.02 -12.36
C ARG A 95 1.53 -6.31 -12.03
N GLY A 96 2.45 -6.14 -12.99
CA GLY A 96 3.87 -6.41 -12.75
C GLY A 96 4.51 -5.44 -11.76
N LEU A 97 4.11 -4.17 -11.79
CA LEU A 97 4.54 -3.16 -10.83
C LEU A 97 4.03 -3.45 -9.41
N HIS A 98 2.81 -3.97 -9.27
CA HIS A 98 2.29 -4.41 -7.98
C HIS A 98 3.19 -5.51 -7.38
N HIS A 99 3.46 -6.56 -8.15
CA HIS A 99 4.32 -7.66 -7.69
C HIS A 99 5.78 -7.22 -7.44
N ASN A 100 6.29 -6.24 -8.20
CA ASN A 100 7.61 -5.64 -7.97
C ASN A 100 7.64 -4.60 -6.83
N ARG A 101 6.54 -4.43 -6.08
CA ARG A 101 6.39 -3.44 -4.98
C ARG A 101 6.68 -2.01 -5.45
N LYS A 102 6.17 -1.64 -6.61
CA LYS A 102 6.18 -0.27 -7.14
C LYS A 102 4.76 0.29 -7.06
N TYR A 103 4.24 0.33 -5.84
CA TYR A 103 2.81 0.54 -5.59
C TYR A 103 2.33 1.92 -6.03
N ASP A 104 3.15 2.96 -5.90
CA ASP A 104 2.81 4.29 -6.43
C ASP A 104 2.51 4.29 -7.94
N HIS A 105 3.34 3.57 -8.71
CA HIS A 105 3.16 3.45 -10.16
C HIS A 105 1.99 2.54 -10.53
N SER A 106 1.84 1.43 -9.82
CA SER A 106 0.73 0.49 -10.01
C SER A 106 -0.62 1.16 -9.67
N LYS A 107 -0.71 1.91 -8.55
CA LYS A 107 -1.89 2.68 -8.14
C LYS A 107 -2.30 3.65 -9.23
N ARG A 108 -1.34 4.38 -9.80
CA ARG A 108 -1.59 5.32 -10.90
C ARG A 108 -2.23 4.62 -12.10
N LEU A 109 -1.65 3.52 -12.57
CA LEU A 109 -2.17 2.79 -13.72
C LEU A 109 -3.56 2.19 -13.46
N PHE A 110 -3.79 1.63 -12.28
CA PHE A 110 -5.12 1.11 -11.90
C PHE A 110 -6.17 2.21 -11.80
N ASN A 111 -5.82 3.37 -11.25
CA ASN A 111 -6.72 4.53 -11.23
C ASN A 111 -7.02 5.04 -12.65
N GLU A 112 -6.02 5.04 -13.55
CA GLU A 112 -6.22 5.40 -14.96
C GLU A 112 -7.14 4.40 -15.67
N LEU A 113 -6.99 3.10 -15.43
CA LEU A 113 -7.86 2.07 -16.00
C LEU A 113 -9.30 2.19 -15.55
N ALA A 114 -9.51 2.48 -14.28
CA ALA A 114 -10.85 2.69 -13.74
C ALA A 114 -11.55 3.92 -14.33
N ASN A 115 -10.81 4.84 -14.96
CA ASN A 115 -11.33 5.98 -15.71
C ASN A 115 -11.59 5.68 -17.20
N THR A 116 -11.64 4.40 -17.57
CA THR A 116 -11.93 3.91 -18.93
C THR A 116 -12.98 2.80 -18.87
N ASP A 117 -13.43 2.30 -20.02
CA ASP A 117 -14.37 1.18 -20.13
C ASP A 117 -13.75 -0.19 -19.79
N PHE A 118 -12.56 -0.21 -19.19
CA PHE A 118 -11.87 -1.44 -18.79
C PHE A 118 -12.61 -2.18 -17.66
N ASP A 119 -12.64 -3.52 -17.75
CA ASP A 119 -13.21 -4.37 -16.71
C ASP A 119 -12.38 -4.34 -15.42
N THR A 120 -12.78 -3.45 -14.51
CA THR A 120 -12.11 -3.26 -13.21
C THR A 120 -12.15 -4.49 -12.30
N SER A 121 -13.03 -5.46 -12.54
CA SER A 121 -13.05 -6.71 -11.77
C SER A 121 -11.73 -7.48 -11.86
N ARG A 122 -10.98 -7.31 -12.96
CA ARG A 122 -9.66 -7.92 -13.19
C ARG A 122 -8.55 -7.37 -12.30
N ILE A 123 -8.73 -6.19 -11.71
CA ILE A 123 -7.73 -5.53 -10.84
C ILE A 123 -8.19 -5.42 -9.39
N ASP A 124 -9.42 -5.82 -9.08
CA ASP A 124 -10.08 -5.50 -7.82
C ASP A 124 -9.33 -5.96 -6.57
N GLY A 125 -8.73 -7.15 -6.62
CA GLY A 125 -7.90 -7.71 -5.55
C GLY A 125 -6.60 -6.93 -5.31
N TRP A 126 -5.98 -6.41 -6.37
CA TRP A 126 -4.72 -5.67 -6.27
C TRP A 126 -4.93 -4.18 -6.03
N TRP A 127 -6.04 -3.61 -6.50
CA TRP A 127 -6.23 -2.17 -6.54
C TRP A 127 -6.25 -1.56 -5.13
N ASN A 128 -7.01 -2.16 -4.21
CA ASN A 128 -7.08 -1.69 -2.82
C ASN A 128 -5.75 -1.88 -2.09
N GLN A 129 -5.12 -3.04 -2.27
CA GLN A 129 -3.83 -3.35 -1.64
C GLN A 129 -2.75 -2.38 -2.12
N THR A 130 -2.70 -2.12 -3.43
CA THR A 130 -1.76 -1.18 -4.03
C THR A 130 -1.98 0.24 -3.53
N ALA A 131 -3.23 0.69 -3.40
CA ALA A 131 -3.54 1.99 -2.83
C ALA A 131 -3.02 2.11 -1.40
N PHE A 132 -3.28 1.12 -0.54
CA PHE A 132 -2.80 1.10 0.83
C PHE A 132 -1.27 1.08 0.93
N GLU A 133 -0.61 0.15 0.23
CA GLU A 133 0.84 -0.01 0.30
C GLU A 133 1.58 1.20 -0.28
N SER A 134 1.03 1.85 -1.30
CA SER A 134 1.61 3.10 -1.84
C SER A 134 1.68 4.22 -0.79
N THR A 135 0.63 4.37 0.02
CA THR A 135 0.63 5.33 1.13
C THR A 135 1.60 4.90 2.22
N ARG A 136 1.60 3.60 2.57
CA ARG A 136 2.49 3.01 3.56
C ARG A 136 3.96 3.23 3.23
N GLU A 137 4.40 3.01 1.99
CA GLU A 137 5.81 3.19 1.58
C GLU A 137 6.35 4.60 1.88
N ARG A 138 5.49 5.61 1.87
CA ARG A 138 5.87 7.01 2.13
C ARG A 138 5.95 7.35 3.62
N ILE A 139 5.23 6.61 4.47
CA ILE A 139 5.03 6.98 5.88
C ILE A 139 5.46 5.93 6.90
N TRP A 140 5.73 4.69 6.49
CA TRP A 140 5.99 3.54 7.38
C TRP A 140 7.10 3.80 8.39
N PHE A 141 8.16 4.53 8.01
CA PHE A 141 9.22 4.87 8.95
C PHE A 141 8.68 5.73 10.11
N LYS A 142 7.86 6.73 9.80
CA LYS A 142 7.27 7.62 10.81
C LYS A 142 6.12 6.96 11.57
N THR A 143 5.36 6.08 10.94
CA THR A 143 4.17 5.47 11.55
C THR A 143 4.44 4.11 12.19
N ASP A 144 5.52 3.40 11.84
CA ASP A 144 5.74 2.04 12.30
C ASP A 144 7.08 1.95 13.06
N VAL A 145 8.18 2.48 12.50
CA VAL A 145 9.52 2.38 13.10
C VAL A 145 9.72 3.36 14.26
N LEU A 146 9.52 4.66 14.02
CA LEU A 146 9.73 5.68 15.05
C LEU A 146 8.88 5.42 16.31
N PRO A 147 7.62 4.97 16.18
CA PRO A 147 6.82 4.64 17.35
C PRO A 147 7.30 3.40 18.11
N ALA A 148 7.86 2.41 17.41
CA ALA A 148 8.49 1.27 18.07
C ALA A 148 9.73 1.69 18.89
N ILE A 149 10.54 2.63 18.37
CA ILE A 149 11.66 3.21 19.12
C ILE A 149 11.13 3.95 20.37
N GLY A 150 10.05 4.73 20.23
CA GLY A 150 9.43 5.42 21.35
C GLY A 150 8.91 4.47 22.44
N ARG A 151 8.20 3.39 22.07
CA ARG A 151 7.79 2.33 23.01
C ARG A 151 8.97 1.77 23.79
N PHE A 152 10.03 1.41 23.06
CA PHE A 152 11.24 0.87 23.67
C PHE A 152 11.85 1.85 24.68
N ALA A 153 11.95 3.13 24.31
CA ALA A 153 12.47 4.16 25.21
C ALA A 153 11.61 4.34 26.47
N ILE A 154 10.28 4.37 26.34
CA ILE A 154 9.35 4.46 27.49
C ILE A 154 9.49 3.23 28.40
N MET A 155 9.58 2.03 27.83
CA MET A 155 9.80 0.78 28.60
C MET A 155 11.12 0.79 29.36
N VAL A 156 12.23 1.19 28.71
CA VAL A 156 13.55 1.29 29.35
C VAL A 156 13.52 2.33 30.48
N ALA A 157 12.92 3.50 30.24
CA ALA A 157 12.78 4.53 31.26
C ALA A 157 12.00 4.02 32.48
N TYR A 158 10.91 3.29 32.26
CA TYR A 158 10.15 2.67 33.34
C TYR A 158 10.96 1.66 34.15
N ILE A 159 11.66 0.74 33.48
CA ILE A 159 12.50 -0.26 34.17
C ILE A 159 13.55 0.44 35.05
N LEU A 160 14.23 1.46 34.51
CA LEU A 160 15.24 2.22 35.27
C LEU A 160 14.65 2.97 36.46
N ILE A 161 13.47 3.60 36.30
CA ILE A 161 12.78 4.31 37.38
C ILE A 161 12.33 3.32 38.45
N ALA A 162 11.65 2.23 38.07
CA ALA A 162 11.15 1.23 39.00
C ALA A 162 12.28 0.58 39.83
N ILE A 163 13.43 0.30 39.21
CA ILE A 163 14.63 -0.19 39.91
C ILE A 163 15.17 0.87 40.88
N LYS A 164 15.21 2.14 40.49
CA LYS A 164 15.82 3.21 41.28
C LYS A 164 14.96 3.68 42.46
N THR A 165 13.64 3.73 42.28
CA THR A 165 12.74 4.28 43.30
C THR A 165 12.24 3.24 44.29
N GLU A 166 12.33 1.94 43.97
CA GLU A 166 11.71 0.82 44.70
C GLU A 166 10.17 0.91 44.88
N ASP A 167 9.57 2.09 44.62
CA ASP A 167 8.14 2.35 44.54
C ASP A 167 7.50 1.77 43.27
N PHE A 168 7.44 0.44 43.22
CA PHE A 168 6.88 -0.31 42.09
C PHE A 168 5.44 0.12 41.75
N LEU A 169 4.65 0.47 42.76
CA LEU A 169 3.20 0.64 42.63
C LEU A 169 2.82 1.95 41.93
N ILE A 170 3.42 3.07 42.36
CA ILE A 170 3.19 4.39 41.78
C ILE A 170 3.87 4.47 40.40
N SER A 171 5.11 3.98 40.28
CA SER A 171 5.86 3.99 39.02
C SER A 171 5.17 3.17 37.92
N THR A 172 4.62 2.00 38.25
CA THR A 172 3.85 1.18 37.30
C THR A 172 2.59 1.89 36.85
N THR A 173 1.81 2.47 37.77
CA THR A 173 0.56 3.16 37.43
C THR A 173 0.81 4.32 36.48
N VAL A 174 1.80 5.15 36.78
CA VAL A 174 2.20 6.29 35.94
C VAL A 174 2.72 5.81 34.58
N PHE A 175 3.54 4.76 34.56
CA PHE A 175 4.06 4.19 33.31
C PHE A 175 2.94 3.73 32.38
N ILE A 176 2.00 2.94 32.86
CA ILE A 176 0.95 2.40 31.98
C ILE A 176 0.07 3.55 31.46
N VAL A 177 -0.27 4.56 32.28
CA VAL A 177 -1.02 5.74 31.80
C VAL A 177 -0.26 6.48 30.70
N LEU A 178 1.05 6.71 30.88
CA LEU A 178 1.88 7.35 29.86
C LEU A 178 1.99 6.51 28.58
N PHE A 179 2.13 5.19 28.72
CA PHE A 179 2.23 4.26 27.60
C PHE A 179 0.92 4.20 26.80
N GLU A 180 -0.22 4.13 27.47
CA GLU A 180 -1.55 4.14 26.85
C GLU A 180 -1.82 5.47 26.12
N LEU A 181 -1.47 6.61 26.72
CA LEU A 181 -1.56 7.92 26.06
C LEU A 181 -0.67 7.99 24.81
N TYR A 182 0.52 7.41 24.89
CA TYR A 182 1.43 7.31 23.76
C TYR A 182 0.85 6.46 22.62
N GLU A 183 0.29 5.29 22.93
CA GLU A 183 -0.36 4.42 21.95
C GLU A 183 -1.52 5.14 21.25
N ILE A 184 -2.38 5.85 22.01
CA ILE A 184 -3.49 6.61 21.43
C ILE A 184 -3.01 7.68 20.47
N TRP A 185 -2.05 8.48 20.92
CA TRP A 185 -1.45 9.52 20.09
C TRP A 185 -0.91 8.91 18.80
N TRP A 186 -0.19 7.79 18.92
CA TRP A 186 0.36 7.07 17.79
C TRP A 186 -0.72 6.56 16.81
N TYR A 187 -1.77 5.90 17.32
CA TYR A 187 -2.87 5.42 16.47
C TYR A 187 -3.55 6.56 15.71
N GLN A 188 -3.81 7.69 16.38
CA GLN A 188 -4.39 8.88 15.75
C GLN A 188 -3.45 9.48 14.70
N PHE A 189 -2.15 9.56 15.01
CA PHE A 189 -1.13 10.02 14.09
C PHE A 189 -1.02 9.13 12.84
N ARG A 190 -1.04 7.81 13.02
CA ARG A 190 -1.01 6.83 11.94
C ARG A 190 -2.23 6.99 11.03
N VAL A 191 -3.43 6.93 11.59
CA VAL A 191 -4.69 7.10 10.85
C VAL A 191 -4.70 8.42 10.07
N SER A 192 -4.27 9.51 10.70
CA SER A 192 -4.19 10.81 10.04
C SER A 192 -3.18 10.83 8.90
N SER A 193 -2.04 10.16 9.06
CA SER A 193 -1.01 10.06 8.02
C SER A 193 -1.50 9.26 6.81
N TYR A 194 -2.22 8.15 7.04
CA TYR A 194 -2.82 7.36 5.96
C TYR A 194 -3.95 8.10 5.25
N LEU A 195 -4.76 8.87 5.98
CA LEU A 195 -5.90 9.61 5.42
C LEU A 195 -5.51 10.96 4.80
N LYS A 196 -4.24 11.35 4.84
CA LYS A 196 -3.77 12.67 4.42
C LYS A 196 -4.12 13.00 2.96
N GLU A 197 -4.03 12.01 2.07
CA GLU A 197 -4.36 12.17 0.64
C GLU A 197 -5.87 12.41 0.41
N PHE A 198 -6.72 12.08 1.40
CA PHE A 198 -8.18 12.14 1.30
C PHE A 198 -8.80 13.27 2.13
N GLU A 199 -8.01 14.20 2.68
CA GLU A 199 -8.52 15.27 3.56
C GLU A 199 -9.51 16.22 2.88
N GLY A 200 -9.53 16.27 1.54
CA GLY A 200 -10.53 16.99 0.77
C GLY A 200 -11.93 16.34 0.76
N PHE A 201 -12.09 15.14 1.32
CA PHE A 201 -13.40 14.48 1.37
C PHE A 201 -14.14 14.82 2.66
N THR A 202 -15.42 15.17 2.51
CA THR A 202 -16.34 15.44 3.62
C THR A 202 -16.38 14.28 4.63
N GLU A 203 -16.34 13.03 4.15
CA GLU A 203 -16.37 11.82 4.97
C GLU A 203 -15.08 11.61 5.80
N THR A 204 -13.94 12.18 5.41
CA THR A 204 -12.65 11.93 6.07
C THR A 204 -12.63 12.43 7.51
N ALA A 205 -13.29 13.57 7.78
CA ALA A 205 -13.41 14.09 9.13
C ALA A 205 -14.25 13.17 10.03
N ASP A 206 -15.35 12.64 9.50
CA ASP A 206 -16.22 11.69 10.22
C ASP A 206 -15.53 10.35 10.47
N ILE A 207 -14.77 9.86 9.48
CA ILE A 207 -13.93 8.66 9.63
C ILE A 207 -12.92 8.85 10.75
N LYS A 208 -12.16 9.96 10.76
CA LYS A 208 -11.19 10.28 11.82
C LYS A 208 -11.87 10.36 13.18
N LYS A 209 -13.03 11.01 13.27
CA LYS A 209 -13.82 11.11 14.51
C LYS A 209 -14.29 9.75 15.03
N ASN A 210 -14.78 8.88 14.14
CA ASN A 210 -15.25 7.54 14.50
C ASN A 210 -14.09 6.64 14.97
N ILE A 211 -12.95 6.67 14.30
CA ILE A 211 -11.76 5.93 14.72
C ILE A 211 -11.26 6.46 16.07
N LYS A 212 -11.18 7.78 16.24
CA LYS A 212 -10.83 8.41 17.53
C LYS A 212 -11.76 7.95 18.65
N LYS A 213 -13.08 7.91 18.41
CA LYS A 213 -14.06 7.43 19.40
C LYS A 213 -13.79 5.98 19.79
N LYS A 214 -13.51 5.09 18.83
CA LYS A 214 -13.17 3.69 19.11
C LYS A 214 -11.91 3.57 19.97
N ILE A 215 -10.85 4.29 19.62
CA ILE A 215 -9.58 4.32 20.37
C ILE A 215 -9.80 4.87 21.81
N MET A 216 -10.67 5.86 22.00
CA MET A 216 -10.96 6.40 23.34
C MET A 216 -11.77 5.44 24.20
N ILE A 217 -12.71 4.69 23.62
CA ILE A 217 -13.45 3.65 24.33
C ILE A 217 -12.47 2.55 24.78
N GLU A 218 -11.56 2.18 23.90
CA GLU A 218 -10.46 1.27 24.20
C GLU A 218 -9.59 1.74 25.35
N LEU A 219 -9.12 2.98 25.36
CA LEU A 219 -8.41 3.56 26.52
C LEU A 219 -9.25 3.44 27.80
N GLY A 220 -10.54 3.79 27.72
CA GLY A 220 -11.43 3.70 28.88
C GLY A 220 -11.47 2.28 29.45
N ILE A 221 -11.51 1.27 28.57
CA ILE A 221 -11.49 -0.14 28.95
C ILE A 221 -10.10 -0.57 29.48
N SER A 222 -9.00 -0.10 28.89
CA SER A 222 -7.64 -0.44 29.36
C SER A 222 -7.39 0.11 30.76
N LEU A 223 -7.90 1.31 31.05
CA LEU A 223 -7.86 1.92 32.39
C LEU A 223 -8.66 1.14 33.44
N LEU A 224 -9.62 0.29 33.05
CA LEU A 224 -10.33 -0.60 33.99
C LEU A 224 -9.48 -1.79 34.46
N PHE A 225 -8.33 -2.10 33.81
CA PHE A 225 -7.40 -3.12 34.33
C PHE A 225 -6.79 -2.76 35.65
N TYR A 226 -6.67 -1.46 35.92
CA TYR A 226 -5.89 -0.98 37.03
C TYR A 226 -6.59 -1.26 38.36
N PRO A 227 -7.88 -0.91 38.56
CA PRO A 227 -8.61 -1.36 39.75
C PRO A 227 -8.61 -2.88 39.91
N ILE A 228 -8.74 -3.63 38.80
CA ILE A 228 -8.79 -5.10 38.82
C ILE A 228 -7.48 -5.70 39.35
N TYR A 229 -6.34 -5.22 38.84
CA TYR A 229 -5.01 -5.63 39.29
C TYR A 229 -4.77 -5.20 40.75
N PHE A 230 -5.18 -3.98 41.13
CA PHE A 230 -4.99 -3.45 42.47
C PHE A 230 -5.82 -4.13 43.55
N LEU A 231 -7.03 -4.56 43.22
CA LEU A 231 -7.92 -5.22 44.17
C LEU A 231 -7.51 -6.68 44.47
N LYS A 232 -6.49 -7.23 43.78
CA LYS A 232 -6.03 -8.63 43.88
C LYS A 232 -7.17 -9.65 43.79
N GLN A 233 -8.19 -9.35 42.99
CA GLN A 233 -9.37 -10.20 42.85
C GLN A 233 -9.08 -11.26 41.78
N GLU A 234 -8.62 -12.44 42.20
CA GLU A 234 -8.23 -13.53 41.28
C GLU A 234 -9.37 -13.96 40.33
N TRP A 235 -10.63 -13.79 40.72
CA TRP A 235 -11.78 -14.11 39.86
C TRP A 235 -11.96 -13.14 38.67
N LEU A 236 -11.29 -11.98 38.68
CA LEU A 236 -11.28 -11.04 37.56
C LEU A 236 -10.18 -11.36 36.52
N LEU A 237 -9.26 -12.29 36.81
CA LEU A 237 -8.18 -12.69 35.89
C LEU A 237 -8.68 -13.14 34.50
N PRO A 238 -9.78 -13.91 34.36
CA PRO A 238 -10.36 -14.25 33.07
C PRO A 238 -10.83 -13.03 32.28
N LEU A 239 -11.40 -12.03 32.97
CA LEU A 239 -11.82 -10.77 32.36
C LEU A 239 -10.61 -9.98 31.82
N VAL A 240 -9.49 -10.00 32.54
CA VAL A 240 -8.21 -9.42 32.08
C VAL A 240 -7.70 -10.07 30.81
N LEU A 241 -7.71 -11.40 30.75
CA LEU A 241 -7.31 -12.13 29.54
C LEU A 241 -8.22 -11.85 28.35
N ILE A 242 -9.55 -11.89 28.54
CA ILE A 242 -10.53 -11.63 27.47
C ILE A 242 -10.31 -10.25 26.86
N ILE A 243 -10.08 -9.25 27.71
CA ILE A 243 -9.92 -7.89 27.24
C ILE A 243 -8.53 -7.69 26.61
N ALA A 244 -7.45 -8.25 27.18
CA ALA A 244 -6.13 -8.22 26.54
C ALA A 244 -6.15 -8.86 25.14
N VAL A 245 -6.86 -9.97 24.97
CA VAL A 245 -7.12 -10.58 23.66
C VAL A 245 -7.92 -9.64 22.77
N SER A 246 -8.96 -8.99 23.30
CA SER A 246 -9.78 -8.02 22.55
C SER A 246 -8.95 -6.85 22.02
N PHE A 247 -7.99 -6.34 22.79
CA PHE A 247 -7.06 -5.29 22.34
C PHE A 247 -6.16 -5.76 21.20
N GLN A 248 -5.58 -6.95 21.32
CA GLN A 248 -4.76 -7.52 20.24
C GLN A 248 -5.58 -7.71 18.96
N VAL A 249 -6.81 -8.21 19.09
CA VAL A 249 -7.74 -8.37 17.97
C VAL A 249 -8.10 -7.01 17.34
N PHE A 250 -8.36 -5.98 18.14
CA PHE A 250 -8.65 -4.66 17.60
C PHE A 250 -7.44 -4.03 16.92
N HIS A 251 -6.25 -4.11 17.53
CA HIS A 251 -5.03 -3.56 16.94
C HIS A 251 -4.65 -4.27 15.64
N TYR A 252 -4.79 -5.59 15.61
CA TYR A 252 -4.59 -6.38 14.39
C TYR A 252 -5.67 -6.06 13.36
N GLY A 253 -6.94 -6.04 13.76
CA GLY A 253 -8.09 -5.75 12.91
C GLY A 253 -8.02 -4.34 12.29
N LEU A 254 -7.62 -3.35 13.08
CA LEU A 254 -7.50 -1.96 12.63
C LEU A 254 -6.38 -1.80 11.59
N ASN A 255 -5.23 -2.43 11.83
CA ASN A 255 -4.04 -2.26 10.99
C ASN A 255 -4.03 -3.14 9.73
N PHE A 256 -4.48 -4.40 9.84
CA PHE A 256 -4.36 -5.37 8.75
C PHE A 256 -5.63 -5.52 7.92
N TYR A 257 -6.79 -5.12 8.44
CA TYR A 257 -8.06 -5.27 7.72
C TYR A 257 -8.77 -3.94 7.48
N TYR A 258 -8.98 -3.15 8.54
CA TYR A 258 -9.81 -1.96 8.45
C TYR A 258 -9.15 -0.84 7.66
N LEU A 259 -7.90 -0.46 8.00
CA LEU A 259 -7.18 0.61 7.29
C LEU A 259 -6.94 0.28 5.80
N PRO A 260 -6.46 -0.91 5.42
CA PRO A 260 -6.30 -1.26 4.01
C PRO A 260 -7.61 -1.19 3.21
N LYS A 261 -8.70 -1.73 3.78
CA LYS A 261 -10.02 -1.68 3.15
C LYS A 261 -10.50 -0.25 2.98
N LEU A 262 -10.42 0.55 4.04
CA LEU A 262 -10.83 1.95 4.04
C LEU A 262 -10.06 2.78 3.01
N ILE A 263 -8.73 2.63 2.94
CA ILE A 263 -7.89 3.35 1.97
C ILE A 263 -8.21 2.90 0.54
N GLY A 264 -8.46 1.61 0.32
CA GLY A 264 -8.92 1.09 -0.96
C GLY A 264 -10.25 1.71 -1.40
N GLU A 265 -11.25 1.72 -0.52
CA GLU A 265 -12.57 2.32 -0.78
C GLU A 265 -12.46 3.83 -1.08
N LEU A 266 -11.69 4.58 -0.28
CA LEU A 266 -11.46 6.01 -0.51
C LEU A 266 -10.74 6.28 -1.82
N ASN A 267 -9.75 5.44 -2.18
CA ASN A 267 -9.07 5.55 -3.47
C ASN A 267 -10.04 5.32 -4.64
N ARG A 268 -10.87 4.28 -4.60
CA ARG A 268 -11.89 4.03 -5.64
C ARG A 268 -12.86 5.19 -5.76
N LYS A 269 -13.39 5.68 -4.63
CA LYS A 269 -14.28 6.86 -4.61
C LYS A 269 -13.60 8.10 -5.21
N ASN A 270 -12.31 8.32 -4.94
CA ASN A 270 -11.55 9.42 -5.51
C ASN A 270 -11.50 9.34 -7.04
N THR A 271 -11.19 8.14 -7.55
CA THR A 271 -11.13 7.87 -8.99
C THR A 271 -12.50 8.08 -9.64
N THR A 272 -13.59 7.55 -9.07
CA THR A 272 -14.95 7.73 -9.62
C THR A 272 -15.44 9.19 -9.54
N ARG A 273 -15.10 9.95 -8.50
CA ARG A 273 -15.47 11.38 -8.43
C ARG A 273 -14.79 12.23 -9.49
N GLN A 274 -13.55 11.91 -9.86
CA GLN A 274 -12.87 12.57 -10.98
C GLN A 274 -13.54 12.31 -12.33
N GLN A 275 -14.47 11.35 -12.42
CA GLN A 275 -15.27 11.06 -13.62
C GLN A 275 -16.56 11.88 -13.70
N GLY A 276 -17.01 12.46 -12.58
CA GLY A 276 -18.27 13.21 -12.48
C GLY A 276 -18.14 14.72 -12.61
N VAL A 277 -16.98 15.21 -13.08
CA VAL A 277 -16.68 16.62 -13.39
C VAL A 277 -16.44 16.76 -14.88
#